data_AF-A0A1M3KJ88-F1
#
_entry.id   AF-A0A1M3KJ88-F1
#
_cell.length_a   1.000
_cell.length_b   1.000
_cell.length_c   1.000
_cell.angle_alpha   90.00
_cell.angle_beta   90.00
_cell.angle_gamma   90.00
#
_symmetry.space_group_name_H-M   'P 1'
#
loop_
_entity.id
_entity.type
_entity.pdbx_description
1 polymer ?
#
loop_
_entity_poly.entity_id
_entity_poly.type
_entity_poly.pdbx_seq_one_letter_code
_entity_poly.pdbx_strand_id
1 'polypeptide(L)'
;MKICPYCAEEIQDEAIYCKFCHRTIDFHVEDRDEYRDKIICERKIFIIGFIIVLLSAWGASYYFRSTAKMLEVQVAYDSLMFMLALISKIAHLIFIIFIIRFSKTMQQRWWMIAIYCILSLWLSGIIFIGLLIIANEKIKDFGIHQPAT
;
A
#
# COMPACT_ATOMS: atom_id res chain seq x y z
N MET A 1 -20.85 36.67 1.56
CA MET A 1 -22.09 37.14 0.89
C MET A 1 -22.09 36.55 -0.50
N LYS A 2 -23.24 36.07 -0.99
CA LYS A 2 -23.36 35.46 -2.32
C LYS A 2 -24.59 35.97 -3.04
N ILE A 3 -24.61 35.82 -4.36
CA ILE A 3 -25.71 36.27 -5.22
C ILE A 3 -26.66 35.11 -5.49
N CYS A 4 -27.97 35.35 -5.37
CA CYS A 4 -28.98 34.34 -5.71
C CYS A 4 -28.96 34.05 -7.23
N PRO A 5 -28.82 32.78 -7.67
CA PRO A 5 -28.71 32.44 -9.10
C PRO A 5 -29.98 32.71 -9.90
N TYR A 6 -31.13 32.87 -9.24
CA TYR A 6 -32.43 33.06 -9.91
C TYR A 6 -32.86 34.53 -10.03
N CYS A 7 -32.44 35.39 -9.11
CA CYS A 7 -32.92 36.78 -9.05
C CYS A 7 -31.81 37.82 -8.87
N ALA A 8 -30.55 37.41 -8.82
CA ALA A 8 -29.37 38.28 -8.70
C ALA A 8 -29.29 39.14 -7.42
N GLU A 9 -30.16 38.92 -6.45
CA GLU A 9 -30.10 39.61 -5.15
C GLU A 9 -29.04 39.03 -4.21
N GLU A 10 -28.47 39.91 -3.37
CA GLU A 10 -27.46 39.54 -2.39
C GLU A 10 -28.09 38.82 -1.19
N ILE A 11 -27.53 37.66 -0.84
CA ILE A 11 -27.99 36.79 0.24
C ILE A 11 -26.80 36.36 1.13
N GLN A 12 -27.11 35.94 2.36
CA GLN A 12 -26.11 35.39 3.27
C GLN A 12 -25.58 34.05 2.77
N ASP A 13 -24.31 33.74 3.09
CA ASP A 13 -23.65 32.52 2.60
C ASP A 13 -24.31 31.24 3.10
N GLU A 14 -24.99 31.30 4.25
CA GLU A 14 -25.69 30.18 4.90
C GLU A 14 -27.18 30.08 4.50
N ALA A 15 -27.69 31.00 3.65
CA ALA A 15 -29.10 31.02 3.29
C ALA A 15 -29.50 29.80 2.43
N ILE A 16 -30.50 29.05 2.91
CA ILE A 16 -31.10 27.89 2.22
C ILE A 16 -32.20 28.34 1.23
N TYR A 17 -32.85 29.48 1.48
CA TYR A 17 -33.89 30.06 0.63
C TYR A 17 -33.63 31.54 0.37
N CYS A 18 -34.01 32.02 -0.82
CA CYS A 18 -33.94 33.44 -1.13
C CYS A 18 -35.17 34.17 -0.58
N LYS A 19 -34.98 35.23 0.23
CA LYS A 19 -36.08 36.06 0.75
C LYS A 19 -36.86 36.82 -0.32
N PHE A 20 -36.27 37.02 -1.50
CA PHE A 20 -36.86 37.79 -2.59
C PHE A 20 -37.65 36.87 -3.54
N CYS A 21 -37.00 35.86 -4.13
CA CYS A 21 -37.65 34.99 -5.11
C CYS A 21 -38.30 33.73 -4.51
N HIS A 22 -38.12 33.48 -3.20
CA HIS A 22 -38.72 32.37 -2.46
C HIS A 22 -38.36 30.96 -2.99
N ARG A 23 -37.31 30.85 -3.81
CA ARG A 23 -36.79 29.55 -4.28
C ARG A 23 -35.75 29.02 -3.29
N THR A 24 -35.78 27.71 -3.11
CA THR A 24 -34.72 26.96 -2.43
C THR A 24 -33.45 27.01 -3.27
N ILE A 25 -32.32 27.22 -2.62
CA ILE A 25 -31.04 27.28 -3.30
C ILE A 25 -30.22 26.08 -2.85
N ASP A 26 -30.17 25.07 -3.73
CA ASP A 26 -29.41 23.84 -3.50
C ASP A 26 -27.91 24.12 -3.74
N PHE A 27 -27.24 24.66 -2.72
CA PHE A 27 -25.79 24.92 -2.75
C PHE A 27 -24.94 23.67 -2.52
N HIS A 28 -25.56 22.51 -2.27
CA HIS A 28 -24.85 21.28 -1.94
C HIS A 28 -24.42 20.43 -3.14
N VAL A 29 -24.49 20.94 -4.37
CA VAL A 29 -24.13 20.15 -5.56
C VAL A 29 -22.64 20.28 -5.88
N GLU A 30 -22.08 21.50 -5.90
CA GLU A 30 -20.70 21.72 -6.37
C GLU A 30 -19.63 21.17 -5.40
N ASP A 31 -19.77 21.40 -4.09
CA ASP A 31 -18.80 20.88 -3.10
C ASP A 31 -18.81 19.34 -2.97
N ARG A 32 -19.93 18.69 -3.32
CA ARG A 32 -20.03 17.23 -3.23
C ARG A 32 -19.33 16.53 -4.39
N ASP A 33 -19.32 17.14 -5.58
CA ASP A 33 -18.69 16.54 -6.75
C ASP A 33 -17.16 16.61 -6.65
N GLU A 34 -16.59 17.72 -6.17
CA GLU A 34 -15.14 17.83 -5.93
C GLU A 34 -14.66 16.82 -4.87
N TYR A 35 -15.42 16.66 -3.78
CA TYR A 35 -15.10 15.68 -2.74
C TYR A 35 -15.19 14.24 -3.27
N ARG A 36 -16.16 13.95 -4.13
CA ARG A 36 -16.37 12.62 -4.71
C ARG A 36 -15.23 12.22 -5.66
N ASP A 37 -14.76 13.14 -6.49
CA ASP A 37 -13.67 12.88 -7.43
C ASP A 37 -12.35 12.62 -6.71
N LYS A 38 -12.10 13.32 -5.60
CA LYS A 38 -10.94 13.06 -4.74
C LYS A 38 -10.95 11.63 -4.18
N ILE A 39 -12.09 11.15 -3.68
CA ILE A 39 -12.23 9.77 -3.17
C ILE A 39 -11.98 8.74 -4.28
N ILE A 40 -12.47 8.98 -5.49
CA ILE A 40 -12.29 8.05 -6.62
C ILE A 40 -10.81 7.97 -7.02
N CYS A 41 -10.11 9.11 -7.05
CA CYS A 41 -8.69 9.16 -7.39
C CYS A 41 -7.84 8.40 -6.36
N GLU A 42 -8.08 8.61 -5.07
CA GLU A 42 -7.39 7.90 -3.98
C GLU A 42 -7.59 6.38 -4.06
N ARG A 43 -8.80 5.92 -4.40
CA ARG A 43 -9.10 4.49 -4.55
C ARG A 43 -8.36 3.86 -5.74
N LYS A 44 -8.22 4.59 -6.86
CA LYS A 44 -7.50 4.10 -8.04
C LYS A 44 -6.01 3.91 -7.75
N ILE A 45 -5.37 4.88 -7.09
CA ILE A 45 -3.95 4.78 -6.70
C ILE A 45 -3.72 3.54 -5.84
N PHE A 46 -4.64 3.25 -4.91
CA PHE A 46 -4.54 2.07 -4.06
C PHE A 46 -4.60 0.75 -4.85
N ILE A 47 -5.54 0.63 -5.79
CA ILE A 47 -5.68 -0.58 -6.63
C ILE A 47 -4.40 -0.80 -7.45
N ILE A 48 -3.84 0.26 -8.03
CA ILE A 48 -2.59 0.19 -8.80
C ILE A 48 -1.43 -0.28 -7.90
N GLY A 49 -1.29 0.30 -6.71
CA GLY A 49 -0.27 -0.11 -5.74
C GLY A 49 -0.39 -1.58 -5.33
N PHE A 50 -1.62 -2.06 -5.11
CA PHE A 50 -1.90 -3.47 -4.79
C PHE A 50 -1.48 -4.41 -5.92
N ILE A 51 -1.80 -4.08 -7.17
CA ILE A 51 -1.41 -4.88 -8.35
C ILE A 51 0.12 -4.95 -8.47
N ILE A 52 0.84 -3.85 -8.27
CA ILE A 52 2.31 -3.82 -8.31
C ILE A 52 2.92 -4.71 -7.23
N VAL A 53 2.37 -4.72 -6.02
CA VAL A 53 2.83 -5.60 -4.92
C VAL A 53 2.61 -7.07 -5.27
N LEU A 54 1.48 -7.42 -5.88
CA LEU A 54 1.23 -8.80 -6.33
C LEU A 54 2.18 -9.24 -7.44
N LEU A 55 2.40 -8.38 -8.45
CA LEU A 55 3.32 -8.69 -9.55
C LEU A 55 4.76 -8.86 -9.07
N SER A 56 5.21 -8.00 -8.15
CA SER A 56 6.56 -8.12 -7.59
C SER A 56 6.72 -9.37 -6.72
N ALA A 57 5.71 -9.74 -5.94
CA ALA A 57 5.72 -11.00 -5.17
C ALA A 57 5.74 -12.22 -6.10
N TRP A 58 4.99 -12.19 -7.20
CA TRP A 58 4.97 -13.27 -8.18
C TRP A 58 6.31 -13.39 -8.93
N GLY A 59 6.91 -12.27 -9.33
CA GLY A 59 8.24 -12.24 -9.95
C GLY A 59 9.33 -12.77 -9.02
N ALA A 60 9.31 -12.37 -7.75
CA ALA A 60 10.24 -12.89 -6.74
C ALA A 60 10.07 -14.40 -6.55
N SER A 61 8.83 -14.88 -6.41
CA SER A 61 8.52 -16.32 -6.32
C SER A 61 9.07 -17.10 -7.51
N TYR A 62 8.87 -16.58 -8.74
CA TYR A 62 9.37 -17.20 -9.95
C TYR A 62 10.90 -17.24 -9.98
N TYR A 63 11.55 -16.13 -9.63
CA TYR A 63 13.01 -16.02 -9.56
C TYR A 63 13.61 -17.05 -8.59
N PHE A 64 13.09 -17.11 -7.35
CA PHE A 64 13.55 -18.08 -6.35
C PHE A 64 13.36 -19.53 -6.80
N ARG A 65 12.21 -19.84 -7.43
CA ARG A 65 11.96 -21.17 -8.00
C ARG A 65 12.95 -21.53 -9.11
N SER A 66 13.34 -20.55 -9.92
CA SER A 66 14.32 -20.75 -10.99
C SER A 66 15.73 -20.99 -10.43
N THR A 67 16.14 -20.23 -9.41
CA THR A 67 17.46 -20.40 -8.78
C THR A 67 17.58 -21.68 -7.96
N ALA A 68 16.50 -22.13 -7.31
CA ALA A 68 16.45 -23.39 -6.55
C ALA A 68 16.82 -24.61 -7.41
N LYS A 69 16.36 -24.65 -8.66
CA LYS A 69 16.69 -25.74 -9.60
C LYS A 69 18.18 -25.83 -9.95
N MET A 70 18.92 -24.73 -9.83
CA MET A 70 20.34 -24.68 -10.17
C MET A 70 21.25 -25.12 -9.02
N LEU A 71 20.77 -25.10 -7.77
CA LEU A 71 21.65 -25.28 -6.61
C LEU A 71 21.70 -26.70 -6.03
N GLU A 72 20.84 -27.63 -6.45
CA GLU A 72 20.76 -29.01 -5.92
C GLU A 72 20.65 -29.10 -4.37
N VAL A 73 20.38 -27.98 -3.69
CA VAL A 73 20.21 -27.91 -2.25
C VAL A 73 18.78 -28.30 -1.88
N GLN A 74 18.68 -29.09 -0.80
CA GLN A 74 17.50 -29.69 -0.20
C GLN A 74 16.20 -28.86 -0.31
N VAL A 75 15.28 -29.35 -1.13
CA VAL A 75 13.92 -28.84 -1.44
C VAL A 75 13.12 -28.33 -0.23
N ALA A 76 13.40 -28.85 0.98
CA ALA A 76 12.75 -28.45 2.22
C ALA A 76 13.06 -26.99 2.64
N TYR A 77 14.30 -26.52 2.46
CA TYR A 77 14.69 -25.16 2.87
C TYR A 77 14.06 -24.11 1.96
N ASP A 78 14.04 -24.37 0.65
CA ASP A 78 13.43 -23.46 -0.33
C ASP A 78 11.91 -23.35 -0.13
N SER A 79 11.24 -24.46 0.17
CA SER A 79 9.81 -24.43 0.47
C SER A 79 9.51 -23.64 1.75
N LEU A 80 10.36 -23.75 2.78
CA LEU A 80 10.20 -23.00 4.03
C LEU A 80 10.42 -21.51 3.83
N MET A 81 11.49 -21.13 3.13
CA MET A 81 11.79 -19.73 2.80
C MET A 81 10.70 -19.09 1.94
N PHE A 82 10.14 -19.85 1.00
CA PHE A 82 9.01 -19.42 0.20
C PHE A 82 7.77 -19.17 1.06
N MET A 83 7.43 -20.09 1.97
CA MET A 83 6.29 -19.95 2.87
C MET A 83 6.45 -18.75 3.81
N LEU A 84 7.63 -18.55 4.39
CA LEU A 84 7.91 -17.40 5.27
C LEU A 84 7.82 -16.07 4.51
N ALA A 85 8.34 -16.01 3.28
CA ALA A 85 8.19 -14.84 2.42
C ALA A 85 6.72 -14.55 2.11
N LEU A 86 5.93 -15.59 1.84
CA LEU A 86 4.51 -15.48 1.52
C LEU A 86 3.69 -15.02 2.73
N ILE A 87 3.93 -15.59 3.90
CA ILE A 87 3.31 -15.16 5.18
C ILE A 87 3.66 -13.70 5.48
N SER A 88 4.92 -13.29 5.29
CA SER A 88 5.35 -11.90 5.49
C SER A 88 4.60 -10.93 4.57
N LYS A 89 4.40 -11.30 3.29
CA LYS A 89 3.64 -10.48 2.33
C LYS A 89 2.15 -10.44 2.65
N ILE A 90 1.54 -11.54 3.06
CA ILE A 90 0.14 -11.57 3.52
C ILE A 90 -0.02 -10.69 4.76
N ALA A 91 0.88 -10.77 5.74
CA ALA A 91 0.85 -9.95 6.95
C ALA A 91 0.96 -8.45 6.61
N HIS A 92 1.86 -8.07 5.71
CA HIS A 92 1.95 -6.70 5.21
C HIS A 92 0.67 -6.25 4.52
N LEU A 93 0.03 -7.12 3.73
CA LEU A 93 -1.24 -6.80 3.06
C LEU A 93 -2.38 -6.56 4.05
N ILE A 94 -2.56 -7.46 5.02
CA ILE A 94 -3.57 -7.31 6.08
C ILE A 94 -3.32 -6.01 6.85
N PHE A 95 -2.05 -5.71 7.16
CA PHE A 95 -1.69 -4.50 7.87
C PHE A 95 -1.94 -3.22 7.06
N ILE A 96 -1.65 -3.22 5.75
CA ILE A 96 -1.99 -2.10 4.85
C ILE A 96 -3.51 -1.87 4.81
N ILE A 97 -4.30 -2.94 4.71
CA ILE A 97 -5.77 -2.87 4.76
C ILE A 97 -6.23 -2.29 6.10
N PHE A 98 -5.61 -2.71 7.21
CA PHE A 98 -5.88 -2.17 8.54
C PHE A 98 -5.58 -0.68 8.62
N ILE A 99 -4.40 -0.22 8.17
CA ILE A 99 -4.01 1.20 8.14
C ILE A 99 -4.99 2.02 7.31
N ILE A 100 -5.50 1.51 6.20
CA ILE A 100 -6.46 2.24 5.36
C ILE A 100 -7.83 2.35 6.03
N ARG A 101 -8.29 1.28 6.69
CA ARG A 101 -9.49 1.38 7.52
C ARG A 101 -9.28 2.37 8.66
N PHE A 102 -8.10 2.36 9.26
CA PHE A 102 -7.77 3.22 10.38
C PHE A 102 -7.58 4.68 9.96
N SER A 103 -7.05 4.96 8.77
CA SER A 103 -6.88 6.33 8.23
C SER A 103 -8.20 6.98 7.82
N LYS A 104 -9.25 6.19 7.55
CA LYS A 104 -10.61 6.73 7.46
C LYS A 104 -11.18 7.13 8.83
N THR A 105 -10.72 6.48 9.89
CA THR A 105 -11.26 6.66 11.25
C THR A 105 -10.54 7.78 11.98
N MET A 106 -9.22 7.83 11.82
CA MET A 106 -8.36 8.92 12.27
C MET A 106 -8.16 9.85 11.09
N GLN A 107 -8.62 11.09 11.18
CA GLN A 107 -8.36 12.19 10.25
C GLN A 107 -6.86 12.57 10.21
N GLN A 108 -5.97 11.58 10.22
CA GLN A 108 -4.54 11.71 10.31
C GLN A 108 -3.92 11.91 8.94
N ARG A 109 -2.96 12.81 8.94
CA ARG A 109 -2.25 13.32 7.79
C ARG A 109 -1.42 12.21 7.12
N TRP A 110 -1.45 12.21 5.79
CA TRP A 110 -0.77 11.30 4.86
C TRP A 110 0.72 11.00 5.16
N TRP A 111 1.42 11.87 5.90
CA TRP A 111 2.83 11.66 6.25
C TRP A 111 3.06 10.44 7.15
N MET A 112 2.08 10.05 7.98
CA MET A 112 2.18 8.84 8.82
C MET A 112 2.24 7.56 7.96
N ILE A 113 1.47 7.52 6.86
CA ILE A 113 1.51 6.42 5.89
C ILE A 113 2.87 6.38 5.19
N ALA A 114 3.42 7.54 4.82
CA ALA A 114 4.72 7.64 4.17
C ALA A 114 5.86 7.16 5.08
N ILE A 115 5.91 7.62 6.34
CA ILE A 115 6.90 7.15 7.33
C ILE A 115 6.79 5.64 7.54
N TYR A 116 5.56 5.12 7.61
CA TYR A 116 5.35 3.69 7.78
C TYR A 116 5.85 2.87 6.58
N CYS A 117 5.57 3.30 5.34
CA CYS A 117 6.10 2.65 4.14
C CYS A 117 7.63 2.60 4.15
N ILE A 118 8.27 3.69 4.58
CA ILE A 118 9.74 3.74 4.70
C ILE A 118 10.22 2.75 5.77
N LEU A 119 9.62 2.75 6.97
CA LEU A 119 9.97 1.83 8.05
C LEU A 119 9.76 0.36 7.67
N SER A 120 8.65 0.03 7.01
CA SER A 120 8.33 -1.33 6.55
C SER A 120 9.35 -1.82 5.52
N LEU A 121 9.71 -0.99 4.54
CA LEU A 121 10.76 -1.31 3.57
C LEU A 121 12.10 -1.54 4.27
N TRP A 122 12.44 -0.69 5.23
CA TRP A 122 13.68 -0.78 6.00
C TRP A 122 13.77 -2.08 6.81
N LEU A 123 12.71 -2.43 7.54
CA LEU A 123 12.59 -3.68 8.30
C LEU A 123 12.68 -4.91 7.40
N SER A 124 12.01 -4.89 6.23
CA SER A 124 12.08 -6.00 5.28
C SER A 124 13.50 -6.18 4.70
N GLY A 125 14.21 -5.06 4.47
CA GLY A 125 15.60 -5.07 4.02
C GLY A 125 16.55 -5.68 5.04
N ILE A 126 16.40 -5.33 6.33
CA ILE A 126 17.23 -5.89 7.41
C ILE A 126 17.07 -7.40 7.50
N ILE A 127 15.83 -7.91 7.46
CA ILE A 127 15.56 -9.34 7.49
C ILE A 127 16.21 -10.04 6.30
N PHE A 128 16.12 -9.44 5.11
CA PHE A 128 16.72 -9.99 3.90
C PHE A 128 18.25 -10.05 3.98
N ILE A 129 18.90 -8.98 4.45
CA ILE A 129 20.35 -8.94 4.65
C ILE A 129 20.79 -9.99 5.68
N GLY A 130 20.07 -10.13 6.79
CA GLY A 130 20.36 -11.16 7.80
C GLY A 130 20.30 -12.58 7.22
N LEU A 131 19.30 -12.88 6.39
CA LEU A 131 19.19 -14.18 5.71
C LEU A 131 20.33 -14.41 4.71
N LEU A 132 20.78 -13.38 3.99
CA LEU A 132 21.93 -13.48 3.08
C LEU A 132 23.22 -13.78 3.84
N ILE A 133 23.43 -13.17 5.00
CA ILE A 133 24.62 -13.43 5.84
C ILE A 133 24.63 -14.90 6.29
N ILE A 134 23.50 -15.39 6.81
CA ILE A 134 23.36 -16.79 7.25
C ILE A 134 23.59 -17.76 6.09
N ALA A 135 23.05 -17.47 4.92
CA ALA A 135 23.27 -18.29 3.72
C ALA A 135 24.74 -18.31 3.31
N ASN A 136 25.43 -17.18 3.38
CA ASN A 136 26.84 -17.06 3.01
C ASN A 136 27.76 -17.83 3.98
N GLU A 137 27.46 -17.84 5.28
CA GLU A 137 28.19 -18.65 6.26
C GLU A 137 28.02 -20.15 5.98
N LYS A 138 26.78 -20.60 5.74
CA LYS A 138 26.50 -21.99 5.36
C LYS A 138 27.28 -22.45 4.12
N ILE A 139 27.39 -21.60 3.10
CA ILE A 139 28.14 -21.93 1.87
C ILE A 139 29.63 -22.13 2.16
N LYS A 140 30.22 -21.34 3.06
CA LYS A 140 31.63 -21.50 3.45
C LYS A 140 31.87 -22.84 4.13
N ASP A 141 30.95 -23.31 4.96
CA ASP A 141 31.07 -24.61 5.63
C ASP A 141 31.07 -25.78 4.63
N PHE A 142 30.31 -25.70 3.54
CA PHE A 142 30.29 -26.72 2.49
C PHE A 142 31.56 -26.73 1.62
N GLY A 143 32.21 -25.59 1.42
CA GLY A 143 33.41 -25.47 0.58
C GLY A 143 34.67 -26.11 1.15
N ILE A 144 34.70 -26.44 2.45
CA ILE A 144 35.90 -26.95 3.14
C ILE A 144 36.05 -28.48 3.00
N HIS A 145 35.01 -29.19 2.54
CA HIS A 145 35.02 -30.66 2.44
C HIS A 145 35.40 -31.23 1.07
N GLN A 146 36.16 -30.52 0.23
CA GLN A 146 36.73 -31.17 -0.96
C GLN A 146 37.70 -32.29 -0.53
N PRO A 147 37.43 -33.56 -0.88
CA PRO A 147 38.32 -34.66 -0.54
C PRO A 147 39.63 -34.47 -1.30
N ALA A 148 40.74 -34.47 -0.57
CA ALA A 148 42.06 -34.51 -1.18
C ALA A 148 42.21 -35.84 -1.93
N THR A 149 42.18 -35.76 -3.26
CA THR A 149 42.52 -36.85 -4.18
C THR A 149 44.02 -37.01 -4.29
#